data_AF-I1ZIH9-F1
#
_entry.id   AF-I1ZIH9-F1
#
_cell.length_a   1.000
_cell.length_b   1.000
_cell.length_c   1.000
_cell.angle_alpha   90.00
_cell.angle_beta   90.00
_cell.angle_gamma   90.00
#
_symmetry.space_group_name_H-M   'P 1'
#
loop_
_entity.id
_entity.type
_entity.pdbx_description
1 polymer ?
#
loop_
_entity_poly.entity_id
_entity_poly.type
_entity_poly.pdbx_seq_one_letter_code
_entity_poly.pdbx_strand_id
1 'polypeptide(L)' 'TERLLCLTCNFCKKNQVSILYEPCYHVVICRTCFVSSMKICQVCNVPIHQYHLIYI' A
#
# COMPACT_ATOMS: atom_id res chain seq x y z
N THR A 1 -4.91 -6.10 16.97
CA THR A 1 -3.94 -5.85 15.89
C THR A 1 -4.67 -5.17 14.75
N GLU A 2 -4.69 -3.84 14.79
CA GLU A 2 -5.56 -3.00 13.99
C GLU A 2 -4.98 -2.90 12.57
N ARG A 3 -5.61 -3.59 11.61
CA ARG A 3 -5.32 -3.41 10.19
C ARG A 3 -5.78 -2.01 9.81
N LEU A 4 -4.86 -1.04 9.79
CA LEU A 4 -5.09 0.32 9.30
C LEU A 4 -5.47 0.27 7.81
N LEU A 5 -6.76 0.11 7.53
CA LEU A 5 -7.36 0.30 6.22
C LEU A 5 -7.55 1.81 6.00
N CYS A 6 -6.49 2.48 5.57
CA CYS A 6 -6.63 3.83 5.03
C CYS A 6 -7.29 3.71 3.65
N LEU A 7 -8.59 4.03 3.53
CA LEU A 7 -9.31 3.98 2.25
C LEU A 7 -8.72 4.96 1.20
N THR A 8 -8.01 6.00 1.65
CA THR A 8 -7.43 7.03 0.80
C THR A 8 -5.90 6.92 0.75
N CYS A 9 -5.32 7.07 -0.44
CA CYS A 9 -3.88 7.00 -0.64
C CYS A 9 -3.10 7.99 0.22
N ASN A 10 -2.09 7.50 0.95
CA ASN A 10 -1.28 8.34 1.82
C ASN A 10 -0.41 9.36 1.07
N PHE A 11 -0.10 9.12 -0.20
CA PHE A 11 0.71 10.03 -1.02
C PHE A 11 -0.12 11.18 -1.61
N CYS A 12 -1.11 10.86 -2.46
CA CYS A 12 -1.87 11.90 -3.14
C CYS A 12 -3.07 12.40 -2.34
N LYS A 13 -3.55 11.66 -1.33
CA LYS A 13 -4.76 11.95 -0.55
C LYS A 13 -6.03 12.20 -1.38
N LYS A 14 -6.01 11.78 -2.67
CA LYS A 14 -7.10 11.99 -3.65
C LYS A 14 -7.72 10.67 -4.09
N ASN A 15 -6.87 9.72 -4.50
CA ASN A 15 -7.29 8.43 -5.01
C ASN A 15 -7.45 7.41 -3.87
N GLN A 16 -8.35 6.46 -4.05
CA GLN A 16 -8.47 5.32 -3.13
C GLN A 16 -7.20 4.45 -3.21
N VAL A 17 -6.83 3.86 -2.07
CA VAL A 17 -5.76 2.88 -2.06
C VAL A 17 -6.15 1.66 -2.88
N SER A 18 -5.18 1.06 -3.55
CA SER A 18 -5.47 -0.06 -4.45
C SER A 18 -4.31 -1.05 -4.55
N ILE A 19 -3.31 -0.94 -3.67
CA ILE A 19 -2.14 -1.83 -3.67
C ILE A 19 -1.97 -2.44 -2.29
N LEU A 20 -1.99 -3.76 -2.26
CA LEU A 20 -1.71 -4.60 -1.11
C LEU A 20 -0.25 -5.05 -1.14
N TYR A 21 0.48 -4.85 -0.05
CA TYR A 21 1.85 -5.33 0.10
C TYR A 21 1.92 -6.70 0.79
N GLU A 22 2.77 -7.61 0.33
CA GLU A 22 3.07 -8.88 1.01
C GLU A 22 4.51 -8.90 1.53
N PRO A 23 4.76 -9.47 2.74
CA PRO A 23 3.84 -10.24 3.59
C PRO A 23 3.06 -9.41 4.64
N CYS A 24 3.20 -8.09 4.66
CA CYS A 24 2.65 -7.25 5.74
C CYS A 24 1.16 -6.90 5.59
N TYR A 25 0.56 -7.13 4.43
CA TYR A 25 -0.84 -6.86 4.08
C TYR A 25 -1.30 -5.41 4.31
N HIS A 26 -0.37 -4.45 4.28
CA HIS A 26 -0.71 -3.03 4.35
C HIS A 26 -1.18 -2.52 2.99
N VAL A 27 -2.22 -1.69 3.03
CA VAL A 27 -2.81 -1.03 1.87
C VAL A 27 -2.78 0.48 2.11
N VAL A 28 -1.79 1.16 1.54
CA VAL A 28 -1.54 2.59 1.84
C VAL A 28 -1.36 3.47 0.61
N ILE A 29 -1.28 2.88 -0.57
CA ILE A 29 -0.98 3.59 -1.82
C ILE A 29 -1.96 3.21 -2.92
N CYS A 30 -2.26 4.18 -3.79
CA CYS A 30 -3.03 3.95 -5.00
C CYS A 30 -2.11 3.54 -6.16
N ARG A 31 -2.70 2.93 -7.20
CA ARG A 31 -1.99 2.50 -8.41
C ARG A 31 -1.19 3.61 -9.08
N THR A 32 -1.70 4.84 -9.07
CA THR A 32 -1.05 5.98 -9.74
C THR A 32 0.17 6.50 -9.00
N CYS A 33 0.19 6.41 -7.66
CA CYS A 33 1.32 6.85 -6.85
C CYS A 33 2.33 5.73 -6.62
N PHE A 34 1.95 4.48 -6.86
CA PHE A 34 2.84 3.35 -6.67
C PHE A 34 4.05 3.43 -7.60
N VAL A 35 5.23 3.41 -7.00
CA VAL A 35 6.50 3.35 -7.72
C VAL A 35 7.04 1.93 -7.58
N SER A 36 7.26 1.26 -8.71
CA SER A 36 7.77 -0.13 -8.75
C SER A 36 9.14 -0.31 -8.06
N SER A 37 9.86 0.78 -7.78
CA SER A 37 11.11 0.76 -7.01
C SER A 37 10.92 0.69 -5.49
N MET A 38 9.69 0.77 -4.97
CA MET A 38 9.43 0.61 -3.53
C MET A 38 9.64 -0.84 -3.09
N LYS A 39 10.68 -1.06 -2.28
CA LYS A 39 11.04 -2.38 -1.74
C LYS A 39 10.70 -2.57 -0.26
N ILE A 40 10.25 -1.52 0.43
CA ILE A 40 10.00 -1.53 1.88
C ILE A 40 8.64 -0.89 2.15
N CYS A 41 7.84 -1.52 3.01
CA CYS A 41 6.57 -0.99 3.44
C CYS A 41 6.79 0.26 4.30
N GLN A 42 6.17 1.37 3.92
CA GLN A 42 6.30 2.65 4.62
C GLN A 42 5.54 2.71 5.96
N VAL A 43 4.81 1.65 6.32
CA VAL A 43 4.05 1.57 7.57
C VAL A 43 4.82 0.80 8.64
N CYS A 44 5.31 -0.39 8.28
CA CYS A 44 5.93 -1.32 9.22
C CYS A 44 7.42 -1.58 8.95
N ASN A 45 8.01 -0.92 7.96
CA ASN A 45 9.41 -1.10 7.54
C ASN A 45 9.78 -2.54 7.14
N VAL A 46 8.79 -3.40 6.89
CA VAL A 46 8.99 -4.78 6.40
C VAL A 46 9.26 -4.76 4.89
N PRO A 47 10.21 -5.56 4.38
CA PRO A 47 10.44 -5.71 2.95
C PRO A 47 9.18 -6.14 2.20
N ILE A 48 8.92 -5.48 1.08
CA ILE A 48 7.84 -5.83 0.16
C ILE A 48 8.40 -6.88 -0.79
N HIS A 49 7.91 -8.11 -0.67
CA HIS A 49 8.30 -9.21 -1.55
C HIS A 49 7.44 -9.22 -2.80
N GLN A 50 6.14 -8.97 -2.61
CA GLN A 50 5.14 -8.94 -3.67
C GLN A 50 4.12 -7.85 -3.38
N TYR A 51 3.44 -7.39 -4.43
CA TYR A 51 2.33 -6.48 -4.32
C TYR A 51 1.22 -6.90 -5.27
N HIS A 52 -0.02 -6.68 -4.86
CA HIS A 52 -1.20 -7.01 -5.64
C HIS A 52 -2.09 -5.78 -5.79
N LEU A 53 -2.63 -5.60 -6.99
CA LEU A 53 -3.68 -4.61 -7.21
C LEU A 53 -4.99 -5.16 -6.66
N ILE A 54 -5.61 -4.39 -5.76
CA ILE A 54 -6.90 -4.72 -5.17
C ILE A 54 -7.93 -3.63 -5.52
N TYR A 55 -9.18 -4.05 -5.65
CA TYR A 55 -10.33 -3.18 -5.89
C TYR A 55 -11.16 -3.19 -4.61
N ILE A 56 -11.34 -2.01 -4.02
CA ILE A 56 -12.01 -1.79 -2.72
C ILE A 56 -13.22 -0.89 -2.95
#